data_AF-A0A7S2MVB7-F1
#
_entry.id   AF-A0A7S2MVB7-F1
#
_cell.length_a   1.000
_cell.length_b   1.000
_cell.length_c   1.000
_cell.angle_alpha   90.00
_cell.angle_beta   90.00
_cell.angle_gamma   90.00
#
_symmetry.space_group_name_H-M   'P 1'
#
loop_
_entity.id
_entity.type
_entity.pdbx_description
1 polymer ?
#
loop_
_entity_poly.entity_id
_entity_poly.type
_entity_poly.pdbx_seq_one_letter_code
_entity_poly.pdbx_strand_id
1 'polypeptide(L)'
;VVEDAHPPQPGVRPGCRLGRAFGRRAARPVRSQLEVALEPRTAGRGGRLAAREPKELLRRLPIILVEDVGVFADLPRLCWLMVAVLSGYRLREPDVRFVLALTAAAAMHPDCVAVPRVSEGAKDAAVASLLRTPGGCVQQAGAGDTHAVRQAMLLRACYGGMDGDIEMLLALAAGSEAWAEHVVLPANCNREAMALAEEALAIARRAGGAAAWGAELGPCAR
;
A
#
# COMPACT_ATOMS: atom_id res chain seq x y z
N VAL A 1 -50.33 -14.63 42.06
CA VAL A 1 -49.81 -13.50 41.26
C VAL A 1 -48.31 -13.51 41.49
N VAL A 2 -47.55 -14.05 40.55
CA VAL A 2 -46.09 -14.14 40.60
C VAL A 2 -45.60 -12.99 39.72
N GLU A 3 -44.95 -12.00 40.32
CA GLU A 3 -44.40 -10.84 39.62
C GLU A 3 -43.07 -11.24 38.94
N ASP A 4 -43.03 -11.12 37.62
CA ASP A 4 -41.85 -11.32 36.78
C ASP A 4 -40.84 -10.20 37.02
N ALA A 5 -39.72 -10.53 37.67
CA ALA A 5 -38.58 -9.65 37.82
C ALA A 5 -37.77 -9.61 36.51
N HIS A 6 -37.84 -8.50 35.78
CA HIS A 6 -36.97 -8.22 34.64
C HIS A 6 -35.53 -7.95 35.10
N PRO A 7 -34.51 -8.60 34.49
CA PRO A 7 -33.11 -8.30 34.80
C PRO A 7 -32.69 -6.93 34.23
N PRO A 8 -31.77 -6.22 34.90
CA PRO A 8 -31.30 -4.90 34.47
C PRO A 8 -30.48 -5.00 33.18
N GLN A 9 -30.81 -4.14 32.21
CA GLN A 9 -30.06 -3.97 30.97
C GLN A 9 -28.66 -3.39 31.26
N PRO A 10 -27.58 -3.92 30.66
CA PRO A 10 -26.23 -3.39 30.83
C PRO A 10 -26.12 -1.99 30.22
N GLY A 11 -25.67 -1.04 31.03
CA GLY A 11 -25.52 0.36 30.66
C GLY A 11 -24.61 0.55 29.44
N VAL A 12 -25.20 1.09 28.38
CA VAL A 12 -24.49 1.64 27.21
C VAL A 12 -23.61 2.79 27.70
N ARG A 13 -22.28 2.58 27.71
CA ARG A 13 -21.32 3.64 28.02
C ARG A 13 -21.37 4.71 26.92
N PRO A 14 -21.47 6.01 27.26
CA PRO A 14 -21.46 7.07 26.26
C PRO A 14 -20.10 7.08 25.55
N GLY A 15 -20.18 7.07 24.22
CA GLY A 15 -19.06 6.82 23.33
C GLY A 15 -17.90 7.81 23.48
N CYS A 16 -16.69 7.26 23.32
CA CYS A 16 -15.47 8.02 23.10
C CYS A 16 -15.65 8.94 21.87
N ARG A 17 -15.77 10.24 22.11
CA ARG A 17 -15.65 11.28 21.07
C ARG A 17 -14.18 11.41 20.65
N LEU A 18 -13.66 10.40 19.97
CA LEU A 18 -12.41 10.43 19.21
C LEU A 18 -12.75 10.16 17.75
N GLY A 19 -13.27 11.18 17.09
CA GLY A 19 -13.59 11.10 15.67
C GLY A 19 -13.85 12.49 15.13
N ARG A 20 -13.09 12.86 14.09
CA ARG A 20 -13.23 14.05 13.20
C ARG A 20 -12.26 15.22 13.37
N ALA A 21 -11.21 15.16 14.19
CA ALA A 21 -10.17 16.20 14.22
C ALA A 21 -8.81 15.82 13.57
N PHE A 22 -8.64 14.57 13.11
CA PHE A 22 -7.38 14.09 12.53
C PHE A 22 -7.29 14.18 10.99
N GLY A 23 -8.41 14.42 10.29
CA GLY A 23 -8.53 14.12 8.85
C GLY A 23 -7.93 15.10 7.84
N ARG A 24 -7.19 16.15 8.24
CA ARG A 24 -6.55 17.08 7.25
C ARG A 24 -5.14 17.56 7.60
N ARG A 25 -4.62 17.31 8.81
CA ARG A 25 -3.25 17.70 9.19
C ARG A 25 -2.23 16.57 9.06
N ALA A 26 -2.68 15.32 8.93
CA ALA A 26 -1.81 14.15 8.84
C ALA A 26 -1.42 13.72 7.41
N ALA A 27 -2.04 14.27 6.35
CA ALA A 27 -1.62 13.99 4.97
C ALA A 27 -0.40 14.81 4.53
N ARG A 28 -0.09 15.92 5.23
CA ARG A 28 1.07 16.79 4.91
C ARG A 28 2.45 16.15 5.14
N PRO A 29 2.71 15.34 6.19
CA PRO A 29 4.02 14.73 6.43
C PRO A 29 4.37 13.66 5.42
N VAL A 30 3.40 12.93 4.88
CA VAL A 30 3.67 11.81 3.95
C VAL A 30 3.81 12.35 2.54
N ARG A 31 2.95 13.30 2.13
CA ARG A 31 3.21 14.07 0.92
C ARG A 31 4.55 14.77 1.00
N SER A 32 4.96 15.35 2.14
CA SER A 32 6.30 15.94 2.25
C SER A 32 7.41 14.90 2.32
N GLN A 33 7.21 13.69 2.84
CA GLN A 33 8.21 12.61 2.80
C GLN A 33 8.36 12.00 1.40
N LEU A 34 7.25 11.82 0.67
CA LEU A 34 7.23 11.35 -0.71
C LEU A 34 7.70 12.46 -1.66
N GLU A 35 7.30 13.71 -1.45
CA GLU A 35 7.87 14.87 -2.15
C GLU A 35 9.34 15.01 -1.82
N VAL A 36 9.82 14.86 -0.58
CA VAL A 36 11.27 14.84 -0.28
C VAL A 36 11.98 13.62 -0.90
N ALA A 37 11.26 12.54 -1.16
CA ALA A 37 11.78 11.40 -1.90
C ALA A 37 11.84 11.61 -3.41
N LEU A 38 10.99 12.48 -3.95
CA LEU A 38 10.84 12.74 -5.37
C LEU A 38 11.33 14.13 -5.81
N GLU A 39 11.63 15.05 -4.89
CA GLU A 39 12.02 16.43 -5.19
C GLU A 39 13.42 16.43 -5.81
N PRO A 40 13.60 16.98 -7.02
CA PRO A 40 14.91 17.08 -7.66
C PRO A 40 15.91 17.94 -6.88
N ARG A 41 15.40 18.89 -6.07
CA ARG A 41 16.22 19.85 -5.30
C ARG A 41 16.63 19.32 -3.93
N THR A 42 15.82 18.47 -3.30
CA THR A 42 16.17 17.73 -2.06
C THR A 42 16.54 16.27 -2.33
N ALA A 43 16.76 15.90 -3.60
CA ALA A 43 17.20 14.60 -4.15
C ALA A 43 18.40 13.96 -3.46
N GLY A 44 19.02 14.69 -2.54
CA GLY A 44 19.74 14.12 -1.44
C GLY A 44 18.97 13.04 -0.66
N ARG A 45 17.83 13.26 0.00
CA ARG A 45 17.42 12.34 1.08
C ARG A 45 16.54 11.16 0.68
N GLY A 46 15.36 11.35 0.09
CA GLY A 46 14.49 10.20 -0.18
C GLY A 46 14.81 9.46 -1.49
N GLY A 47 15.36 10.15 -2.50
CA GLY A 47 16.02 9.48 -3.63
C GLY A 47 17.20 8.61 -3.18
N ARG A 48 17.93 9.00 -2.12
CA ARG A 48 18.95 8.15 -1.48
C ARG A 48 18.34 6.96 -0.72
N LEU A 49 17.17 7.09 -0.10
CA LEU A 49 16.54 5.97 0.62
C LEU A 49 16.11 4.88 -0.36
N ALA A 50 15.43 5.28 -1.44
CA ALA A 50 15.08 4.39 -2.53
C ALA A 50 16.35 3.79 -3.15
N ALA A 51 17.39 4.61 -3.40
CA ALA A 51 18.70 4.19 -3.89
C ALA A 51 19.49 3.21 -3.02
N ARG A 52 19.31 3.24 -1.70
CA ARG A 52 20.16 2.48 -0.77
C ARG A 52 19.46 1.26 -0.20
N GLU A 53 18.15 1.33 0.01
CA GLU A 53 17.39 0.33 0.75
C GLU A 53 16.06 0.00 0.07
N PRO A 54 16.08 -0.55 -1.17
CA PRO A 54 14.86 -0.89 -1.91
C PRO A 54 13.98 -1.90 -1.14
N LYS A 55 14.59 -2.76 -0.32
CA LYS A 55 13.87 -3.69 0.57
C LYS A 55 13.00 -2.96 1.58
N GLU A 56 13.53 -1.93 2.21
CA GLU A 56 12.81 -1.18 3.23
C GLU A 56 11.69 -0.34 2.60
N LEU A 57 11.99 0.29 1.44
CA LEU A 57 10.97 0.99 0.66
C LEU A 57 9.81 0.05 0.28
N LEU A 58 10.10 -1.12 -0.29
CA LEU A 58 9.07 -2.08 -0.70
C LEU A 58 8.25 -2.64 0.47
N ARG A 59 8.82 -2.71 1.68
CA ARG A 59 8.11 -3.16 2.88
C ARG A 59 7.15 -2.09 3.42
N ARG A 60 7.54 -0.82 3.35
CA ARG A 60 6.78 0.32 3.90
C ARG A 60 5.77 0.89 2.92
N LEU A 61 6.08 0.90 1.63
CA LEU A 61 5.26 1.53 0.62
C LEU A 61 3.82 0.98 0.58
N PRO A 62 3.54 -0.35 0.65
CA PRO A 62 2.17 -0.86 0.73
C PRO A 62 1.36 -0.28 1.90
N ILE A 63 2.00 -0.07 3.05
CA ILE A 63 1.35 0.49 4.25
C ILE A 63 1.04 1.96 4.02
N ILE A 64 2.05 2.74 3.60
CA ILE A 64 1.92 4.18 3.33
C ILE A 64 0.81 4.44 2.30
N LEU A 65 0.78 3.67 1.20
CA LEU A 65 -0.24 3.81 0.18
C LEU A 65 -1.63 3.64 0.81
N VAL A 66 -1.84 2.55 1.54
CA VAL A 66 -3.14 2.21 2.09
C VAL A 66 -3.58 3.15 3.22
N GLU A 67 -2.66 3.60 4.06
CA GLU A 67 -2.92 4.48 5.20
C GLU A 67 -3.19 5.93 4.78
N ASP A 68 -2.30 6.50 3.97
CA ASP A 68 -2.25 7.94 3.74
C ASP A 68 -2.91 8.37 2.42
N VAL A 69 -3.21 7.42 1.54
CA VAL A 69 -3.63 7.74 0.17
C VAL A 69 -4.88 6.96 -0.22
N GLY A 70 -4.81 5.64 -0.24
CA GLY A 70 -5.91 4.79 -0.60
C GLY A 70 -5.46 3.49 -1.21
N VAL A 71 -6.43 2.75 -1.73
CA VAL A 71 -6.22 1.40 -2.22
C VAL A 71 -5.90 1.43 -3.71
N PHE A 72 -4.63 1.25 -4.08
CA PHE A 72 -4.20 1.23 -5.47
C PHE A 72 -4.46 -0.14 -6.13
N ALA A 73 -4.91 -0.11 -7.39
CA ALA A 73 -5.05 -1.31 -8.23
C ALA A 73 -3.71 -2.05 -8.42
N ASP A 74 -2.59 -1.33 -8.32
CA ASP A 74 -1.23 -1.84 -8.46
C ASP A 74 -0.67 -2.51 -7.19
N LEU A 75 -1.41 -2.50 -6.08
CA LEU A 75 -0.98 -3.08 -4.81
C LEU A 75 -0.56 -4.57 -4.92
N PRO A 76 -1.25 -5.44 -5.69
CA PRO A 76 -0.81 -6.83 -5.89
C PRO A 76 0.59 -6.93 -6.50
N ARG A 77 0.88 -6.13 -7.53
CA ARG A 77 2.21 -6.10 -8.16
C ARG A 77 3.28 -5.60 -7.19
N LEU A 78 2.96 -4.59 -6.39
CA LEU A 78 3.86 -4.08 -5.36
C LEU A 78 4.16 -5.12 -4.27
N CYS A 79 3.14 -5.78 -3.73
CA CYS A 79 3.30 -6.85 -2.74
C CYS A 79 4.08 -8.05 -3.32
N TRP A 80 3.86 -8.38 -4.60
CA TRP A 80 4.66 -9.40 -5.30
C TRP A 80 6.13 -9.00 -5.38
N LEU A 81 6.45 -7.77 -5.79
CA LEU A 81 7.83 -7.27 -5.83
C LEU A 81 8.49 -7.29 -4.45
N MET A 82 7.75 -6.90 -3.40
CA MET A 82 8.22 -7.00 -2.02
C MET A 82 8.66 -8.43 -1.68
N VAL A 83 7.79 -9.41 -1.89
CA VAL A 83 8.10 -10.82 -1.61
C VAL A 83 9.24 -11.34 -2.49
N ALA A 84 9.23 -11.02 -3.79
CA ALA A 84 10.26 -11.44 -4.73
C ALA A 84 11.64 -10.93 -4.28
N VAL A 85 11.77 -9.65 -3.93
CA VAL A 85 13.05 -9.04 -3.51
C VAL A 85 13.52 -9.63 -2.18
N LEU A 86 12.60 -9.94 -1.26
CA LEU A 86 12.94 -10.61 0.00
C LEU A 86 13.46 -12.04 -0.24
N SER A 87 12.97 -12.70 -1.27
CA SER A 87 13.45 -14.00 -1.77
C SER A 87 14.70 -13.91 -2.67
N GLY A 88 15.32 -12.73 -2.80
CA GLY A 88 16.57 -12.54 -3.53
C GLY A 88 16.41 -12.12 -5.00
N TYR A 89 15.19 -11.85 -5.47
CA TYR A 89 14.98 -11.20 -6.77
C TYR A 89 15.67 -9.84 -6.81
N ARG A 90 16.33 -9.54 -7.94
CA ARG A 90 16.94 -8.24 -8.20
C ARG A 90 16.00 -7.40 -9.05
N LEU A 91 15.73 -6.18 -8.59
CA LEU A 91 14.83 -5.26 -9.29
C LEU A 91 15.46 -4.85 -10.63
N ARG A 92 14.67 -4.99 -11.70
CA ARG A 92 15.05 -4.50 -13.02
C ARG A 92 14.58 -3.06 -13.17
N GLU A 93 15.12 -2.36 -14.15
CA GLU A 93 14.71 -0.98 -14.41
C GLU A 93 13.19 -0.80 -14.59
N PRO A 94 12.44 -1.69 -15.29
CA PRO A 94 10.98 -1.59 -15.34
C PRO A 94 10.30 -1.69 -13.97
N ASP A 95 10.87 -2.45 -13.03
CA ASP A 95 10.34 -2.59 -11.67
C ASP A 95 10.60 -1.31 -10.86
N VAL A 96 11.80 -0.74 -10.97
CA VAL A 96 12.16 0.54 -10.34
C VAL A 96 11.26 1.66 -10.87
N ARG A 97 11.11 1.75 -12.20
CA ARG A 97 10.21 2.70 -12.86
C ARG A 97 8.79 2.57 -12.34
N PHE A 98 8.28 1.34 -12.22
CA PHE A 98 6.96 1.06 -11.66
C PHE A 98 6.82 1.58 -10.23
N VAL A 99 7.77 1.27 -9.34
CA VAL A 99 7.74 1.72 -7.94
C VAL A 99 7.79 3.25 -7.84
N LEU A 100 8.64 3.90 -8.64
CA LEU A 100 8.74 5.37 -8.68
C LEU A 100 7.46 6.00 -9.22
N ALA A 101 6.86 5.46 -10.27
CA ALA A 101 5.59 5.94 -10.82
C ALA A 101 4.45 5.78 -9.83
N LEU A 102 4.38 4.65 -9.13
CA LEU A 102 3.40 4.43 -8.07
C LEU A 102 3.55 5.42 -6.92
N THR A 103 4.80 5.69 -6.51
CA THR A 103 5.11 6.67 -5.46
C THR A 103 4.74 8.09 -5.88
N ALA A 104 5.02 8.47 -7.13
CA ALA A 104 4.62 9.78 -7.67
C ALA A 104 3.10 9.90 -7.78
N ALA A 105 2.41 8.87 -8.27
CA ALA A 105 0.95 8.85 -8.33
C ALA A 105 0.32 9.01 -6.95
N ALA A 106 0.89 8.34 -5.93
CA ALA A 106 0.47 8.46 -4.55
C ALA A 106 0.65 9.87 -3.98
N ALA A 107 1.80 10.51 -4.22
CA ALA A 107 2.07 11.88 -3.78
C ALA A 107 1.11 12.92 -4.40
N MET A 108 0.57 12.63 -5.59
CA MET A 108 -0.35 13.48 -6.33
C MET A 108 -1.82 13.20 -6.01
N HIS A 109 -2.15 12.07 -5.39
CA HIS A 109 -3.54 11.69 -5.16
C HIS A 109 -4.17 12.58 -4.06
N PRO A 110 -5.35 13.17 -4.30
CA PRO A 110 -5.92 14.18 -3.41
C PRO A 110 -6.62 13.60 -2.18
N ASP A 111 -7.02 12.33 -2.24
CA ASP A 111 -7.91 11.72 -1.26
C ASP A 111 -7.17 10.75 -0.34
N CYS A 112 -7.85 10.41 0.76
CA CYS A 112 -7.46 9.35 1.69
C CYS A 112 -8.67 8.42 1.87
N VAL A 113 -8.44 7.10 1.93
CA VAL A 113 -9.49 6.13 2.22
C VAL A 113 -9.62 5.93 3.73
N ALA A 114 -10.85 5.97 4.25
CA ALA A 114 -11.11 5.67 5.65
C ALA A 114 -11.02 4.17 5.90
N VAL A 115 -10.30 3.77 6.96
CA VAL A 115 -10.24 2.37 7.40
C VAL A 115 -11.62 1.95 7.90
N PRO A 116 -12.24 0.88 7.34
CA PRO A 116 -13.54 0.41 7.75
C PRO A 116 -13.48 -0.17 9.17
N ARG A 117 -14.57 0.01 9.93
CA ARG A 117 -14.74 -0.63 11.22
C ARG A 117 -15.33 -2.02 11.00
N VAL A 118 -14.52 -3.05 11.21
CA VAL A 118 -14.93 -4.45 11.09
C VAL A 118 -14.75 -5.17 12.43
N SER A 119 -15.50 -6.24 12.66
CA SER A 119 -15.31 -7.10 13.83
C SER A 119 -14.09 -8.01 13.65
N GLU A 120 -13.51 -8.49 14.75
CA GLU A 120 -12.41 -9.47 14.71
C GLU A 120 -12.80 -10.74 13.92
N GLY A 121 -14.03 -11.24 14.12
CA GLY A 121 -14.51 -12.40 13.37
C GLY A 121 -14.58 -12.18 11.86
N ALA A 122 -14.78 -10.94 11.39
CA ALA A 122 -14.73 -10.63 9.96
C ALA A 122 -13.30 -10.63 9.42
N LYS A 123 -12.32 -10.17 10.22
CA LYS A 123 -10.88 -10.26 9.90
C LYS A 123 -10.45 -11.72 9.81
N ASP A 124 -10.83 -12.54 10.78
CA ASP A 124 -10.52 -13.98 10.79
C ASP A 124 -11.13 -14.68 9.58
N ALA A 125 -12.38 -14.37 9.23
CA ALA A 125 -13.04 -14.91 8.04
C ALA A 125 -12.31 -14.50 6.75
N ALA A 126 -11.78 -13.29 6.68
CA ALA A 126 -10.98 -12.83 5.55
C ALA A 126 -9.67 -13.61 5.42
N VAL A 127 -8.93 -13.81 6.51
CA VAL A 127 -7.71 -14.65 6.52
C VAL A 127 -8.02 -16.10 6.14
N ALA A 128 -9.08 -16.68 6.72
CA ALA A 128 -9.51 -18.03 6.37
C ALA A 128 -9.92 -18.17 4.89
N SER A 129 -10.47 -17.11 4.29
CA SER A 129 -10.79 -17.09 2.86
C SER A 129 -9.53 -17.18 1.99
N LEU A 130 -8.44 -16.49 2.36
CA LEU A 130 -7.17 -16.55 1.66
C LEU A 130 -6.60 -17.98 1.61
N LEU A 131 -6.70 -18.71 2.72
CA LEU A 131 -6.17 -20.08 2.84
C LEU A 131 -7.02 -21.13 2.12
N ARG A 132 -8.32 -20.85 1.95
CA ARG A 132 -9.28 -21.78 1.33
C ARG A 132 -9.33 -21.67 -0.19
N THR A 133 -8.90 -20.55 -0.78
CA THR A 133 -8.86 -20.40 -2.22
C THR A 133 -7.86 -21.42 -2.79
N PRO A 134 -8.33 -22.52 -3.42
CA PRO A 134 -7.43 -23.48 -4.03
C PRO A 134 -6.64 -22.74 -5.11
N GLY A 135 -5.39 -23.12 -5.35
CA GLY A 135 -4.47 -22.48 -6.32
C GLY A 135 -4.90 -22.53 -7.79
N GLY A 136 -6.21 -22.50 -8.08
CA GLY A 136 -6.78 -22.33 -9.39
C GLY A 136 -6.28 -21.05 -10.01
N CYS A 137 -5.73 -21.20 -11.22
CA CYS A 137 -5.19 -20.16 -12.08
C CYS A 137 -5.88 -18.81 -11.86
N VAL A 138 -5.06 -17.80 -11.56
CA VAL A 138 -5.38 -16.37 -11.69
C VAL A 138 -6.02 -16.19 -13.06
N GLN A 139 -7.35 -16.18 -13.12
CA GLN A 139 -8.05 -15.74 -14.33
C GLN A 139 -7.74 -14.26 -14.49
N GLN A 140 -7.47 -13.86 -15.73
CA GLN A 140 -6.80 -12.62 -16.10
C GLN A 140 -7.33 -11.41 -15.31
N ALA A 141 -6.45 -10.82 -14.51
CA ALA A 141 -6.72 -9.63 -13.73
C ALA A 141 -7.09 -8.46 -14.67
N GLY A 142 -8.38 -8.14 -14.74
CA GLY A 142 -8.81 -6.84 -15.21
C GLY A 142 -8.30 -5.75 -14.26
N ALA A 143 -8.11 -4.53 -14.78
CA ALA A 143 -7.90 -3.37 -13.93
C ALA A 143 -9.12 -3.22 -13.00
N GLY A 144 -8.94 -3.39 -11.69
CA GLY A 144 -10.02 -3.36 -10.71
C GLY A 144 -10.39 -4.73 -10.11
N ASP A 145 -9.54 -5.74 -10.22
CA ASP A 145 -9.74 -7.00 -9.47
C ASP A 145 -9.60 -6.76 -7.95
N THR A 146 -10.72 -6.42 -7.31
CA THR A 146 -10.85 -6.22 -5.86
C THR A 146 -10.35 -7.44 -5.08
N HIS A 147 -10.49 -8.65 -5.64
CA HIS A 147 -10.06 -9.87 -4.98
C HIS A 147 -8.53 -9.95 -4.94
N ALA A 148 -7.83 -9.66 -6.04
CA ALA A 148 -6.37 -9.62 -6.07
C ALA A 148 -5.81 -8.56 -5.09
N VAL A 149 -6.42 -7.38 -5.04
CA VAL A 149 -6.03 -6.31 -4.11
C VAL A 149 -6.24 -6.71 -2.65
N ARG A 150 -7.40 -7.32 -2.34
CA ARG A 150 -7.70 -7.88 -1.01
C ARG A 150 -6.67 -8.93 -0.60
N GLN A 151 -6.32 -9.86 -1.49
CA GLN A 151 -5.29 -10.88 -1.24
C GLN A 151 -3.92 -10.25 -1.00
N ALA A 152 -3.56 -9.19 -1.72
CA ALA A 152 -2.31 -8.48 -1.53
C ALA A 152 -2.20 -7.84 -0.14
N MET A 153 -3.30 -7.29 0.39
CA MET A 153 -3.36 -6.75 1.75
C MET A 153 -3.21 -7.86 2.80
N LEU A 154 -3.93 -8.97 2.64
CA LEU A 154 -3.82 -10.11 3.56
C LEU A 154 -2.41 -10.71 3.56
N LEU A 155 -1.83 -10.89 2.37
CA LEU A 155 -0.44 -11.34 2.23
C LEU A 155 0.53 -10.39 2.95
N ARG A 156 0.34 -9.08 2.79
CA ARG A 156 1.17 -8.09 3.47
C ARG A 156 1.00 -8.15 4.99
N ALA A 157 -0.22 -8.32 5.49
CA ALA A 157 -0.50 -8.48 6.92
C ALA A 157 0.19 -9.73 7.49
N CYS A 158 0.13 -10.87 6.78
CA CYS A 158 0.80 -12.12 7.18
C CYS A 158 2.34 -12.02 7.17
N TYR A 159 2.91 -11.09 6.41
CA TYR A 159 4.36 -10.85 6.39
C TYR A 159 4.87 -10.14 7.68
N GLY A 160 3.96 -9.65 8.54
CA GLY A 160 4.27 -9.00 9.81
C GLY A 160 4.48 -7.49 9.69
N GLY A 161 4.77 -6.80 10.81
CA GLY A 161 4.85 -5.34 10.86
C GLY A 161 4.55 -4.83 12.26
N MET A 162 4.21 -3.55 12.39
CA MET A 162 3.62 -3.05 13.63
C MET A 162 2.18 -3.56 13.73
N ASP A 163 1.71 -3.84 14.95
CA ASP A 163 0.35 -4.36 15.16
C ASP A 163 -0.71 -3.46 14.51
N GLY A 164 -0.54 -2.13 14.59
CA GLY A 164 -1.43 -1.17 13.92
C GLY A 164 -1.53 -1.34 12.40
N ASP A 165 -0.40 -1.62 11.74
CA ASP A 165 -0.36 -1.84 10.28
C ASP A 165 -1.10 -3.13 9.90
N ILE A 166 -0.86 -4.19 10.68
CA ILE A 166 -1.49 -5.50 10.50
C ILE A 166 -3.01 -5.36 10.66
N GLU A 167 -3.44 -4.75 11.76
CA GLU A 167 -4.86 -4.54 12.08
C GLU A 167 -5.57 -3.72 11.02
N MET A 168 -4.94 -2.64 10.53
CA MET A 168 -5.47 -1.82 9.45
C MET A 168 -5.66 -2.60 8.15
N LEU A 169 -4.64 -3.36 7.73
CA LEU A 169 -4.71 -4.17 6.51
C LEU A 169 -5.76 -5.27 6.60
N LEU A 170 -5.86 -5.95 7.75
CA LEU A 170 -6.91 -6.94 8.00
C LEU A 170 -8.29 -6.30 7.95
N ALA A 171 -8.45 -5.11 8.53
CA ALA A 171 -9.72 -4.39 8.51
C ALA A 171 -10.15 -4.01 7.09
N LEU A 172 -9.23 -3.45 6.30
CA LEU A 172 -9.49 -3.11 4.90
C LEU A 172 -9.77 -4.34 4.04
N ALA A 173 -9.03 -5.42 4.23
CA ALA A 173 -9.26 -6.65 3.50
C ALA A 173 -10.60 -7.31 3.87
N ALA A 174 -11.06 -7.17 5.11
CA ALA A 174 -12.35 -7.69 5.56
C ALA A 174 -13.54 -6.82 5.11
N GLY A 175 -13.36 -5.50 5.01
CA GLY A 175 -14.37 -4.54 4.58
C GLY A 175 -14.15 -4.03 3.16
N SER A 176 -13.90 -4.92 2.21
CA SER A 176 -13.54 -4.53 0.83
C SER A 176 -14.60 -3.70 0.12
N GLU A 177 -15.88 -3.87 0.48
CA GLU A 177 -16.99 -3.10 -0.08
C GLU A 177 -16.85 -1.59 0.18
N ALA A 178 -16.18 -1.21 1.28
CA ALA A 178 -16.02 0.20 1.66
C ALA A 178 -15.06 0.99 0.75
N TRP A 179 -14.20 0.30 -0.01
CA TRP A 179 -13.21 0.95 -0.88
C TRP A 179 -13.19 0.43 -2.31
N ALA A 180 -13.95 -0.63 -2.65
CA ALA A 180 -13.95 -1.24 -3.98
C ALA A 180 -14.27 -0.25 -5.10
N GLU A 181 -15.20 0.69 -4.87
CA GLU A 181 -15.57 1.74 -5.84
C GLU A 181 -14.56 2.90 -5.90
N HIS A 182 -13.61 2.94 -4.96
CA HIS A 182 -12.62 4.00 -4.79
C HIS A 182 -11.19 3.50 -5.03
N VAL A 183 -11.04 2.35 -5.69
CA VAL A 183 -9.72 1.84 -6.06
C VAL A 183 -9.02 2.85 -6.95
N VAL A 184 -7.83 3.28 -6.53
CA VAL A 184 -7.01 4.20 -7.31
C VAL A 184 -6.48 3.47 -8.54
N LEU A 185 -6.69 4.09 -9.71
CA LEU A 185 -6.28 3.52 -10.98
C LEU A 185 -4.77 3.26 -11.03
N PRO A 186 -4.33 2.33 -11.89
CA PRO A 186 -2.92 2.04 -12.06
C PRO A 186 -2.06 3.28 -12.35
N ALA A 187 -0.85 3.31 -11.80
CA ALA A 187 0.04 4.45 -11.87
C ALA A 187 0.45 4.81 -13.31
N ASN A 188 0.49 3.82 -14.21
CA ASN A 188 0.79 4.02 -15.63
C ASN A 188 -0.31 4.79 -16.38
N CYS A 189 -1.51 4.96 -15.81
CA CYS A 189 -2.56 5.81 -16.36
C CYS A 189 -2.32 7.31 -16.11
N ASN A 190 -1.42 7.67 -15.19
CA ASN A 190 -1.10 9.06 -14.87
C ASN A 190 0.19 9.50 -15.57
N ARG A 191 0.06 10.27 -16.66
CA ARG A 191 1.20 10.77 -17.45
C ARG A 191 2.16 11.64 -16.65
N GLU A 192 1.64 12.45 -15.74
CA GLU A 192 2.46 13.33 -14.90
C GLU A 192 3.27 12.52 -13.88
N ALA A 193 2.65 11.53 -13.24
CA ALA A 193 3.35 10.61 -12.35
C ALA A 193 4.45 9.82 -13.08
N MET A 194 4.17 9.37 -14.31
CA MET A 194 5.18 8.72 -15.15
C MET A 194 6.33 9.66 -15.52
N ALA A 195 6.06 10.92 -15.84
CA ALA A 195 7.10 11.91 -16.14
C ALA A 195 8.01 12.14 -14.92
N LEU A 196 7.42 12.30 -13.72
CA LEU A 196 8.17 12.41 -12.46
C LEU A 196 9.01 11.16 -12.18
N ALA A 197 8.47 9.97 -12.47
CA ALA A 197 9.20 8.71 -12.32
C ALA A 197 10.41 8.63 -13.25
N GLU A 198 10.28 9.06 -14.51
CA GLU A 198 11.41 9.10 -15.45
C GLU A 198 12.48 10.11 -15.02
N GLU A 199 12.08 11.27 -14.51
CA GLU A 199 13.01 12.26 -13.97
C GLU A 199 13.77 11.70 -12.75
N ALA A 200 13.05 11.09 -11.79
CA ALA A 200 13.64 10.45 -10.62
C ALA A 200 14.59 9.31 -11.01
N LEU A 201 14.21 8.48 -12.00
CA LEU A 201 15.05 7.42 -12.54
C LEU A 201 16.32 7.97 -13.19
N ALA A 202 16.21 9.07 -13.95
CA ALA A 202 17.36 9.74 -14.55
C ALA A 202 18.32 10.30 -13.49
N ILE A 203 17.81 10.86 -12.39
CA ILE A 203 18.61 11.29 -11.24
C ILE A 203 19.33 10.10 -10.60
N ALA A 204 18.60 8.99 -10.35
CA ALA A 204 19.16 7.79 -9.75
C ALA A 204 20.28 7.18 -10.60
N ARG A 205 20.15 7.19 -11.93
CA ARG A 205 21.20 6.77 -12.87
C ARG A 205 22.45 7.64 -12.74
N ARG A 206 22.30 8.98 -12.74
CA ARG A 206 23.43 9.92 -12.60
C ARG A 206 24.16 9.77 -11.27
N ALA A 207 23.45 9.42 -10.20
CA ALA A 207 24.01 9.21 -8.87
C ALA A 207 24.72 7.85 -8.70
N GLY A 208 24.75 7.00 -9.74
CA GLY A 208 25.21 5.60 -9.62
C GLY A 208 24.29 4.72 -8.77
N GLY A 209 23.14 5.25 -8.33
CA GLY A 209 22.21 4.58 -7.43
C GLY A 209 21.49 3.42 -8.10
N ALA A 210 21.25 3.46 -9.41
CA ALA A 210 20.60 2.35 -10.12
C ALA A 210 21.38 1.02 -10.01
N ALA A 211 22.71 1.07 -9.92
CA ALA A 211 23.54 -0.11 -9.67
C ALA A 211 23.26 -0.73 -8.27
N ALA A 212 22.90 0.09 -7.28
CA ALA A 212 22.61 -0.35 -5.92
C ALA A 212 21.24 -1.05 -5.77
N TRP A 213 20.31 -0.88 -6.71
CA TRP A 213 19.03 -1.63 -6.73
C TRP A 213 19.18 -3.05 -7.29
N GLY A 214 20.39 -3.44 -7.72
CA GLY A 214 20.69 -4.77 -8.23
C GLY A 214 20.79 -4.89 -9.74
N ALA A 215 21.11 -3.80 -10.46
CA ALA A 215 21.46 -3.90 -11.87
C ALA A 215 22.98 -4.12 -12.04
N GLU A 216 23.38 -5.33 -12.41
CA GLU A 216 24.21 -5.41 -13.63
C GLU A 216 23.27 -4.98 -14.75
N LEU A 217 23.44 -3.75 -15.23
CA LEU A 217 22.87 -3.32 -16.50
C LEU A 217 23.50 -4.23 -17.55
N GLY A 218 22.85 -5.35 -17.88
CA GLY A 218 23.25 -6.17 -19.02
C GLY A 218 23.39 -5.24 -20.23
N PRO A 219 24.47 -5.36 -21.03
CA PRO A 219 24.69 -4.47 -22.16
C PRO A 219 23.44 -4.49 -23.02
N CYS A 220 22.88 -3.32 -23.32
CA CYS A 220 21.76 -3.18 -24.25
C CYS A 220 22.04 -4.08 -25.45
N ALA A 221 21.17 -5.06 -25.68
CA ALA A 221 21.21 -5.86 -26.89
C ALA A 221 21.20 -4.86 -28.07
N ARG A 222 22.31 -4.84 -28.82
CA ARG A 222 22.44 -4.08 -30.06
C ARG A 222 21.78 -4.83 -31.19
#